data_AF-D9UQZ3-F1
#
_entry.id   AF-D9UQZ3-F1
#
_cell.length_a   1.000
_cell.length_b   1.000
_cell.length_c   1.000
_cell.angle_alpha   90.00
_cell.angle_beta   90.00
_cell.angle_gamma   90.00
#
_symmetry.space_group_name_H-M   'P 1'
#
loop_
_entity.id
_entity.type
_entity.pdbx_description
1 polymer ?
#
loop_
_entity_poly.entity_id
_entity_poly.type
_entity_poly.pdbx_seq_one_letter_code
_entity_poly.pdbx_strand_id
1 'polypeptide(L)' 'MTMTSKHLWNADRVSGRVDRERLRAAAWNRDERLEKLAHLRDTQPDLYGHLGAVAHIALGHYEADKKNAAAHGRNVDEGN' A
#
# COMPACT_ATOMS: atom_id res chain seq x y z
N MET A 1 -14.75 -37.93 9.11
CA MET A 1 -13.67 -37.16 8.44
C MET A 1 -14.07 -35.68 8.40
N THR A 2 -13.70 -34.89 9.40
CA THR A 2 -14.01 -33.45 9.50
C THR A 2 -12.84 -32.63 8.95
N MET A 3 -12.75 -32.52 7.61
CA MET A 3 -11.77 -31.66 6.92
C MET A 3 -12.40 -30.36 6.37
N THR A 4 -13.63 -30.03 6.73
CA THR A 4 -14.40 -28.95 6.09
C THR A 4 -14.21 -27.58 6.75
N SER A 5 -13.99 -27.50 8.07
CA SER A 5 -13.97 -26.21 8.78
C SER A 5 -12.72 -25.36 8.52
N LYS A 6 -11.55 -25.98 8.31
CA LYS A 6 -10.29 -25.23 8.14
C LYS A 6 -10.20 -24.56 6.76
N HIS A 7 -10.76 -25.20 5.72
CA HIS A 7 -10.80 -24.64 4.38
C HIS A 7 -11.79 -23.47 4.24
N LEU A 8 -12.97 -23.55 4.89
CA LEU A 8 -13.95 -22.47 4.90
C LEU A 8 -13.44 -21.21 5.63
N TRP A 9 -12.77 -21.40 6.77
CA TRP A 9 -12.17 -20.28 7.52
C TRP A 9 -11.05 -19.58 6.73
N ASN A 10 -10.26 -20.35 5.98
CA ASN A 10 -9.24 -19.79 5.09
C ASN A 10 -9.85 -19.04 3.91
N ALA A 11 -10.93 -19.55 3.31
CA ALA A 11 -11.60 -18.91 2.19
C ALA A 11 -12.22 -17.56 2.59
N ASP A 12 -12.89 -17.48 3.74
CA ASP A 12 -13.47 -16.23 4.25
C ASP A 12 -12.39 -15.20 4.61
N ARG A 13 -11.30 -15.65 5.24
CA ARG A 13 -10.14 -14.79 5.54
C ARG A 13 -9.45 -14.27 4.28
N VAL A 14 -9.38 -15.09 3.23
CA VAL A 14 -8.82 -14.69 1.93
C VAL A 14 -9.77 -13.73 1.21
N SER A 15 -11.07 -14.01 1.18
CA SER A 15 -12.08 -13.13 0.57
C SER A 15 -12.10 -11.76 1.26
N GLY A 16 -12.19 -11.72 2.59
CA GLY A 16 -12.17 -10.46 3.33
C GLY A 16 -10.85 -9.69 3.22
N ARG A 17 -9.73 -10.38 2.93
CA ARG A 17 -8.46 -9.72 2.61
C ARG A 17 -8.49 -9.10 1.20
N VAL A 18 -9.00 -9.83 0.20
CA VAL A 18 -9.17 -9.35 -1.17
C VAL A 18 -10.10 -8.13 -1.20
N ASP A 19 -11.20 -8.14 -0.45
CA ASP A 19 -12.12 -7.01 -0.36
C ASP A 19 -11.45 -5.78 0.27
N ARG A 20 -10.61 -5.98 1.29
CA ARG A 20 -9.84 -4.89 1.92
C ARG A 20 -8.79 -4.30 0.99
N GLU A 21 -8.06 -5.14 0.26
CA GLU A 21 -7.07 -4.70 -0.74
C GLU A 21 -7.76 -3.90 -1.85
N ARG A 22 -8.92 -4.38 -2.33
CA ARG A 22 -9.74 -3.66 -3.31
C ARG A 22 -10.25 -2.31 -2.80
N LEU A 23 -10.72 -2.23 -1.55
CA LEU A 23 -11.15 -0.99 -0.93
C LEU A 23 -10.01 0.01 -0.74
N ARG A 24 -8.82 -0.45 -0.35
CA ARG A 24 -7.63 0.40 -0.25
C ARG A 24 -7.19 0.93 -1.61
N ALA A 25 -7.20 0.08 -2.64
CA ALA A 25 -6.92 0.50 -4.00
C ALA A 25 -7.92 1.54 -4.52
N ALA A 26 -9.21 1.39 -4.19
CA ALA A 26 -10.24 2.37 -4.54
C ALA A 26 -10.06 3.70 -3.79
N ALA A 27 -9.66 3.65 -2.52
CA ALA A 27 -9.39 4.81 -1.68
C ALA A 27 -8.03 5.48 -1.96
N TRP A 28 -7.23 4.93 -2.89
CA TRP A 28 -5.95 5.50 -3.26
C TRP A 28 -6.10 6.95 -3.71
N ASN A 29 -5.25 7.80 -3.14
CA ASN A 29 -5.07 9.18 -3.54
C ASN A 29 -3.58 9.55 -3.51
N ARG A 30 -3.15 10.37 -4.46
CA ARG A 30 -1.78 10.87 -4.52
C ARG A 30 -1.54 11.87 -3.38
N ASP A 31 -0.49 11.66 -2.59
CA ASP A 31 -0.06 12.61 -1.56
C ASP A 31 1.27 13.24 -2.00
N GLU A 32 1.21 14.50 -2.40
CA GLU A 32 2.39 15.26 -2.86
C GLU A 32 3.53 15.29 -1.84
N ARG A 33 3.24 15.20 -0.54
CA ARG A 33 4.28 15.20 0.50
C ARG A 33 5.04 13.88 0.48
N LEU A 34 4.33 12.77 0.27
CA LEU A 34 4.91 11.44 0.21
C LEU A 34 5.59 11.18 -1.14
N GLU A 35 5.09 11.78 -2.22
CA GLU A 35 5.78 11.81 -3.52
C GLU A 35 7.10 12.60 -3.45
N LYS A 36 7.11 13.76 -2.77
CA LYS A 36 8.36 14.49 -2.48
C LYS A 36 9.31 13.69 -1.59
N LEU A 37 8.78 12.94 -0.63
CA LEU A 37 9.58 12.07 0.24
C LEU A 37 10.17 10.87 -0.52
N ALA A 38 9.42 10.28 -1.46
CA ALA A 38 9.92 9.27 -2.39
C ALA A 38 11.04 9.84 -3.27
N HIS A 39 10.81 11.03 -3.85
CA HIS A 39 11.83 11.72 -4.63
C HIS A 39 13.07 12.04 -3.80
N LEU A 40 12.92 12.44 -2.54
CA LEU A 40 14.04 12.68 -1.62
C LEU A 40 14.84 11.40 -1.36
N ARG A 41 14.18 10.26 -1.15
CA ARG A 41 14.86 8.95 -1.03
C ARG A 41 15.71 8.65 -2.26
N ASP A 42 15.17 8.90 -3.44
CA ASP A 42 15.81 8.53 -4.71
C ASP A 42 16.94 9.51 -5.08
N THR A 43 16.83 10.79 -4.71
CA THR A 43 17.82 11.83 -5.04
C THR A 43 18.87 12.06 -3.96
N GLN A 44 18.50 11.91 -2.69
CA GLN A 44 19.34 12.20 -1.53
C GLN A 44 19.14 11.12 -0.44
N PRO A 45 19.60 9.88 -0.69
CA PRO A 45 19.39 8.75 0.20
C PRO A 45 19.98 8.96 1.60
N ASP A 46 21.11 9.68 1.69
CA ASP A 46 21.74 10.01 2.98
C ASP A 46 20.82 10.90 3.83
N LEU A 47 20.26 11.97 3.23
CA LEU A 47 19.34 12.87 3.93
C LEU A 47 18.04 12.16 4.30
N TYR A 48 17.55 11.30 3.43
CA TYR A 48 16.40 10.45 3.72
C TYR A 48 16.67 9.52 4.91
N GLY A 49 17.86 8.91 5.00
CA GLY A 49 18.26 8.03 6.10
C GLY A 49 18.37 8.72 7.46
N HIS A 50 18.51 10.05 7.49
CA HIS A 50 18.49 10.84 8.72
C HIS A 50 17.08 11.20 9.20
N LEU A 51 16.03 10.87 8.42
CA LEU A 51 14.66 11.13 8.83
C LEU A 51 14.23 10.18 9.95
N GLY A 52 13.22 10.61 10.71
CA GLY A 52 12.65 9.78 11.77
C GLY A 52 11.89 8.58 11.22
N ALA A 53 11.74 7.54 12.06
CA ALA A 53 11.01 6.31 11.73
C ALA A 53 9.60 6.55 11.17
N VAL A 54 8.91 7.61 11.62
CA VAL A 54 7.58 7.99 11.11
C VAL A 54 7.60 8.27 9.60
N ALA A 55 8.63 8.95 9.09
CA ALA A 55 8.75 9.25 7.66
C ALA A 55 8.95 7.97 6.83
N HIS A 56 9.79 7.05 7.33
CA HIS A 56 10.01 5.75 6.69
C HIS A 56 8.76 4.89 6.66
N ILE A 57 8.04 4.81 7.78
CA ILE A 57 6.80 4.05 7.90
C ILE A 57 5.72 4.64 6.98
N ALA A 58 5.57 5.98 6.99
CA ALA A 58 4.60 6.66 6.14
C ALA A 58 4.87 6.40 4.65
N LEU A 59 6.14 6.51 4.21
CA LEU A 59 6.51 6.23 2.83
C LEU A 59 6.25 4.76 2.47
N GLY A 60 6.61 3.83 3.35
CA GLY A 60 6.38 2.40 3.11
C GLY A 60 4.90 2.04 2.94
N HIS A 61 4.02 2.62 3.75
CA HIS A 61 2.57 2.44 3.60
C HIS A 61 2.05 3.06 2.30
N TYR A 62 2.51 4.26 1.97
CA TYR A 62 2.14 4.96 0.74
C TYR A 62 2.51 4.17 -0.51
N GLU A 63 3.73 3.65 -0.58
CA GLU A 63 4.19 2.86 -1.73
C GLU A 63 3.47 1.51 -1.83
N ALA A 64 3.13 0.89 -0.70
CA ALA A 64 2.33 -0.33 -0.68
C ALA A 64 0.92 -0.07 -1.23
N ASP A 65 0.27 1.02 -0.81
CA ASP A 65 -1.06 1.39 -1.30
C ASP A 65 -1.00 1.83 -2.78
N LYS A 66 0.06 2.53 -3.21
CA LYS A 66 0.31 2.88 -4.62
C LYS A 66 0.40 1.63 -5.48
N LYS A 67 1.22 0.66 -5.07
CA LYS A 67 1.39 -0.60 -5.78
C LYS A 67 0.08 -1.40 -5.84
N ASN A 68 -0.68 -1.41 -4.76
CA ASN A 68 -1.98 -2.06 -4.69
C ASN A 68 -2.99 -1.39 -5.65
N ALA A 69 -3.06 -0.06 -5.66
CA ALA A 69 -3.90 0.69 -6.59
C ALA A 69 -3.56 0.41 -8.06
N ALA A 70 -2.26 0.41 -8.40
CA ALA A 70 -1.78 0.07 -9.74
C ALA A 70 -2.14 -1.38 -10.12
N ALA A 71 -1.99 -2.33 -9.21
CA ALA A 71 -2.37 -3.74 -9.43
C ALA A 71 -3.88 -3.92 -9.70
N HIS A 72 -4.72 -3.02 -9.18
CA HIS A 72 -6.15 -2.97 -9.44
C HIS A 72 -6.54 -2.05 -10.62
N GLY A 73 -5.59 -1.59 -11.42
CA GLY A 73 -5.82 -0.82 -12.64
C GLY A 73 -6.17 0.65 -12.42
N ARG A 74 -5.91 1.20 -11.23
CA ARG A 74 -6.04 2.65 -10.98
C ARG A 74 -4.85 3.38 -11.59
N ASN A 75 -5.08 4.56 -12.18
CA ASN A 75 -4.00 5.46 -12.50
C ASN A 75 -3.41 6.01 -11.20
N VAL A 76 -2.12 5.76 -10.97
CA VAL A 76 -1.42 6.17 -9.74
C VAL A 76 -0.52 7.39 -9.94
N ASP A 77 -0.38 7.84 -11.18
CA ASP A 77 0.45 8.99 -11.55
C ASP A 77 -0.39 10.25 -11.76
N GLU A 78 -1.69 10.10 -12.03
CA GLU A 78 -2.66 11.20 -12.00
C GLU A 78 -3.13 11.45 -10.56
N GLY A 79 -2.68 12.57 -9.99
CA GLY A 79 -3.37 13.18 -8.86
C GLY A 79 -4.74 13.67 -9.32
N ASN A 80 -5.80 13.34 -8.57
CA ASN A 80 -7.17 13.77 -8.89
C ASN A 80 -7.39 15.25 -8.62
#